data_AF-A0AAI9PIX1-F1
#
_entry.id   AF-A0AAI9PIX1-F1
#
_cell.length_a   1.000
_cell.length_b   1.000
_cell.length_c   1.000
_cell.angle_alpha   90.00
_cell.angle_beta   90.00
_cell.angle_gamma   90.00
#
_symmetry.space_group_name_H-M   'P 1'
#
loop_
_entity.id
_entity.type
_entity.pdbx_description
1 polymer ?
#
loop_
_entity_poly.entity_id
_entity_poly.type
_entity_poly.pdbx_seq_one_letter_code
_entity_poly.pdbx_strand_id
1 'polypeptide(L)'
;MADLPEPLTPTDCDLTGYRWMPLDVIRVIDSDTFGISTGDEFKTAFRLWAKSWQQVPAASLPDDDRVLAHLAGLSENLTKWKKVREVALRGFIKCSDGRLYHPVIAEKAIEAMGKREEHAEREENEQSRQQRYRERRKEMFEMLRAHGIVVPMKTKMEELERLVASLPASPSVTSDTQSVTQSVTGETPGDVTANASATPQPRDSHGYDMDMDIDKDKKSKPKGTNTRLGDSEAACVRATPGQLSAAMRKHGISSQPGDPRIVAASNAGMTVETITAASLEAQAKKPNESIKPGYVLAIANAWHAEASAPQPTPTRQPPAAHRMNSDEQRRAISDANGAAWLAQSQPSDPNVIDMET
;
A
#
# COMPACT_ATOMS: atom_id res chain seq x y z
N MET A 1 -27.52 -20.49 29.28
CA MET A 1 -26.31 -19.65 29.11
C MET A 1 -26.21 -19.40 27.63
N ALA A 2 -26.18 -18.13 27.18
CA ALA A 2 -26.08 -17.86 25.75
C ALA A 2 -24.75 -18.42 25.24
N ASP A 3 -24.82 -19.29 24.25
CA ASP A 3 -23.66 -19.88 23.59
C ASP A 3 -23.01 -18.78 22.74
N LEU A 4 -21.99 -18.13 23.30
CA LEU A 4 -21.29 -17.04 22.62
C LEU A 4 -20.28 -17.62 21.63
N PRO A 5 -20.12 -17.02 20.43
CA PRO A 5 -19.17 -17.49 19.44
C PRO A 5 -17.73 -17.40 19.97
N GLU A 6 -16.87 -18.26 19.42
CA GLU A 6 -15.42 -18.17 19.65
C GLU A 6 -14.86 -16.83 19.13
N PRO A 7 -13.72 -16.35 19.69
CA PRO A 7 -13.04 -15.17 19.19
C PRO A 7 -12.75 -15.25 17.68
N LEU A 8 -13.01 -14.16 16.95
CA LEU A 8 -12.88 -14.16 15.49
C LEU A 8 -11.44 -14.01 15.00
N THR A 9 -10.51 -13.65 15.88
CA THR A 9 -9.08 -13.62 15.60
C THR A 9 -8.31 -14.36 16.71
N PRO A 10 -7.13 -14.93 16.40
CA PRO A 10 -6.28 -15.54 17.41
C PRO A 10 -5.93 -14.58 18.54
N THR A 11 -5.74 -15.09 19.76
CA THR A 11 -5.49 -14.27 20.94
C THR A 11 -4.20 -13.45 20.87
N ASP A 12 -3.24 -13.92 20.07
CA ASP A 12 -1.93 -13.32 19.79
C ASP A 12 -1.91 -12.50 18.49
N CYS A 13 -3.07 -12.28 17.86
CA CYS A 13 -3.18 -11.46 16.66
C CYS A 13 -2.83 -9.99 16.97
N ASP A 14 -1.55 -9.64 16.75
CA ASP A 14 -0.99 -8.31 16.99
C ASP A 14 -0.63 -7.61 15.68
N LEU A 15 -1.39 -6.57 15.36
CA LEU A 15 -1.21 -5.70 14.19
C LEU A 15 -0.78 -4.27 14.59
N THR A 16 -0.29 -4.05 15.81
CA THR A 16 0.15 -2.73 16.27
C THR A 16 1.32 -2.17 15.43
N GLY A 17 2.14 -3.03 14.85
CA GLY A 17 3.20 -2.68 13.88
C GLY A 17 2.69 -2.29 12.49
N TYR A 18 1.42 -2.59 12.16
CA TYR A 18 0.81 -2.27 10.87
C TYR A 18 0.23 -0.85 10.89
N ARG A 19 0.90 0.06 10.19
CA ARG A 19 0.47 1.48 10.11
C ARG A 19 -0.86 1.66 9.36
N TRP A 20 -1.20 0.74 8.46
CA TRP A 20 -2.31 0.85 7.53
C TRP A 20 -3.34 -0.22 7.81
N MET A 21 -4.61 0.17 7.88
CA MET A 21 -5.75 -0.75 7.94
C MET A 21 -6.36 -0.86 6.53
N PRO A 22 -6.40 -2.05 5.91
CA PRO A 22 -7.08 -2.24 4.65
C PRO A 22 -8.58 -2.01 4.82
N LEU A 23 -9.17 -1.28 3.87
CA LEU A 23 -10.60 -1.00 3.84
C LEU A 23 -11.16 -1.38 2.48
N ASP A 24 -12.19 -2.23 2.48
CA ASP A 24 -12.99 -2.48 1.29
C ASP A 24 -13.98 -1.32 1.13
N VAL A 25 -13.64 -0.41 0.22
CA VAL A 25 -14.40 0.83 0.01
C VAL A 25 -15.84 0.53 -0.44
N ILE A 26 -16.04 -0.47 -1.28
CA ILE A 26 -17.37 -0.84 -1.79
C ILE A 26 -18.19 -1.39 -0.63
N ARG A 27 -17.63 -2.33 0.13
CA ARG A 27 -18.32 -2.92 1.29
C ARG A 27 -18.66 -1.90 2.37
N VAL A 28 -17.85 -0.86 2.56
CA VAL A 28 -18.15 0.24 3.49
C VAL A 28 -19.28 1.11 2.96
N ILE A 29 -19.19 1.59 1.72
CA ILE A 29 -20.18 2.52 1.14
C ILE A 29 -21.55 1.84 0.99
N ASP A 30 -21.57 0.56 0.59
CA ASP A 30 -22.81 -0.21 0.39
C ASP A 30 -23.35 -0.82 1.70
N SER A 31 -22.68 -0.60 2.84
CA SER A 31 -23.14 -1.15 4.11
C SER A 31 -24.38 -0.44 4.65
N ASP A 32 -25.24 -1.20 5.33
CA ASP A 32 -26.34 -0.63 6.11
C ASP A 32 -25.86 0.44 7.10
N THR A 33 -24.70 0.23 7.73
CA THR A 33 -24.12 1.19 8.68
C THR A 33 -23.90 2.54 8.00
N PHE A 34 -23.40 2.58 6.77
CA PHE A 34 -23.24 3.82 6.02
C PHE A 34 -24.59 4.45 5.62
N GLY A 35 -25.56 3.63 5.23
CA GLY A 35 -26.88 4.10 4.78
C GLY A 35 -27.79 4.65 5.89
N ILE A 36 -27.73 4.10 7.11
CA ILE A 36 -28.63 4.48 8.22
C ILE A 36 -28.03 5.49 9.18
N SER A 37 -26.70 5.62 9.21
CA SER A 37 -26.03 6.42 10.23
C SER A 37 -26.00 7.90 9.90
N THR A 38 -26.09 8.72 10.94
CA THR A 38 -25.72 10.13 10.88
C THR A 38 -24.20 10.29 10.75
N GLY A 39 -23.73 11.45 10.30
CA GLY A 39 -22.28 11.70 10.15
C GLY A 39 -21.49 11.52 11.46
N ASP A 40 -22.08 11.87 12.61
CA ASP A 40 -21.46 11.67 13.93
C ASP A 40 -21.41 10.20 14.34
N GLU A 41 -22.46 9.44 14.05
CA GLU A 41 -22.50 7.99 14.30
C GLU A 41 -21.49 7.26 13.42
N PHE A 42 -21.45 7.57 12.12
CA PHE A 42 -20.50 6.96 11.19
C PHE A 42 -19.05 7.27 11.57
N LYS A 43 -18.75 8.54 11.90
CA LYS A 43 -17.41 8.93 12.36
C LYS A 43 -17.00 8.16 13.62
N THR A 44 -17.96 7.91 14.51
CA THR A 44 -17.72 7.14 15.73
C THR A 44 -17.49 5.67 15.40
N ALA A 45 -18.32 5.07 14.54
CA ALA A 45 -18.16 3.70 14.05
C ALA A 45 -16.78 3.49 13.41
N PHE A 46 -16.41 4.35 12.46
CA PHE A 46 -15.13 4.31 11.77
C PHE A 46 -13.94 4.43 12.73
N ARG A 47 -14.05 5.29 13.73
CA ARG A 47 -13.03 5.42 14.77
C ARG A 47 -12.89 4.13 15.59
N LEU A 48 -14.01 3.49 15.94
CA LEU A 48 -14.00 2.21 16.64
C LEU A 48 -13.42 1.07 15.78
N TRP A 49 -13.70 1.06 14.48
CA TRP A 49 -13.06 0.12 13.54
C TRP A 49 -11.54 0.28 13.55
N ALA A 50 -11.04 1.51 13.38
CA ALA A 50 -9.62 1.80 13.42
C ALA A 50 -8.99 1.48 14.80
N LYS A 51 -9.73 1.69 15.90
CA LYS A 51 -9.25 1.33 17.24
C LYS A 51 -9.23 -0.18 17.48
N SER A 52 -10.20 -0.91 16.94
CA SER A 52 -10.25 -2.38 17.03
C SER A 52 -9.08 -3.02 16.30
N TRP A 53 -8.64 -2.46 15.17
CA TRP A 53 -7.46 -2.91 14.43
C TRP A 53 -6.17 -2.83 15.26
N GLN A 54 -6.06 -1.85 16.16
CA GLN A 54 -4.90 -1.62 17.01
C GLN A 54 -4.94 -2.38 18.34
N GLN A 55 -6.04 -3.08 18.65
CA GLN A 55 -6.11 -3.91 19.85
C GLN A 55 -5.32 -5.21 19.68
N VAL A 56 -5.03 -5.84 20.81
CA VAL A 56 -4.60 -7.25 20.87
C VAL A 56 -5.66 -7.98 21.70
N PRO A 57 -6.43 -8.91 21.11
CA PRO A 57 -6.41 -9.34 19.70
C PRO A 57 -6.90 -8.26 18.71
N ALA A 58 -6.35 -8.23 17.50
CA ALA A 58 -6.80 -7.29 16.47
C ALA A 58 -8.26 -7.58 16.05
N ALA A 59 -8.96 -6.53 15.59
CA ALA A 59 -10.39 -6.54 15.30
C ALA A 59 -11.32 -6.69 16.51
N SER A 60 -10.77 -6.65 17.73
CA SER A 60 -11.54 -6.73 18.99
C SER A 60 -11.67 -5.37 19.67
N LEU A 61 -12.66 -5.22 20.53
CA LEU A 61 -12.83 -4.10 21.46
C LEU A 61 -13.21 -4.63 22.86
N PRO A 62 -12.81 -3.94 23.95
CA PRO A 62 -13.32 -4.23 25.28
C PRO A 62 -14.83 -4.00 25.37
N ASP A 63 -15.56 -4.85 26.10
CA ASP A 63 -16.99 -4.66 26.39
C ASP A 63 -17.23 -3.86 27.68
N ASP A 64 -16.59 -2.68 27.77
CA ASP A 64 -16.83 -1.71 28.86
C ASP A 64 -17.22 -0.36 28.26
N ASP A 65 -18.37 0.16 28.69
CA ASP A 65 -18.96 1.36 28.10
C ASP A 65 -18.08 2.62 28.26
N ARG A 66 -17.35 2.74 29.38
CA ARG A 66 -16.45 3.88 29.63
C ARG A 66 -15.20 3.78 28.77
N VAL A 67 -14.66 2.57 28.62
CA VAL A 67 -13.52 2.31 27.75
C VAL A 67 -13.90 2.54 26.29
N LEU A 68 -15.06 2.06 25.86
CA LEU A 68 -15.59 2.29 24.52
C LEU A 68 -15.82 3.77 24.24
N ALA A 69 -16.40 4.52 25.18
CA ALA A 69 -16.56 5.97 25.06
C ALA A 69 -15.19 6.67 24.90
N HIS A 70 -14.16 6.23 25.62
CA HIS A 70 -12.80 6.76 25.47
C HIS A 70 -12.20 6.43 24.09
N LEU A 71 -12.33 5.19 23.61
CA LEU A 71 -11.86 4.78 22.29
C LEU A 71 -12.58 5.55 21.17
N ALA A 72 -13.87 5.79 21.34
CA ALA A 72 -14.71 6.64 20.48
C ALA A 72 -14.35 8.14 20.56
N GLY A 73 -13.56 8.58 21.54
CA GLY A 73 -13.22 9.99 21.76
C GLY A 73 -14.36 10.82 22.33
N LEU A 74 -15.27 10.17 23.05
CA LEU A 74 -16.44 10.75 23.69
C LEU A 74 -16.39 10.57 25.22
N SER A 75 -15.20 10.40 25.81
CA SER A 75 -15.02 10.22 27.26
C SER A 75 -15.54 11.38 28.09
N GLU A 76 -15.54 12.60 27.56
CA GLU A 76 -16.07 13.79 28.24
C GLU A 76 -17.59 13.95 28.07
N ASN A 77 -18.19 13.22 27.12
CA ASN A 77 -19.59 13.38 26.76
C ASN A 77 -20.28 12.02 26.64
N LEU A 78 -20.42 11.32 27.78
CA LEU A 78 -21.07 10.01 27.85
C LEU A 78 -22.52 10.03 27.37
N THR A 79 -23.22 11.16 27.50
CA THR A 79 -24.59 11.32 26.97
C THR A 79 -24.60 11.22 25.45
N LYS A 80 -23.62 11.85 24.78
CA LYS A 80 -23.46 11.70 23.32
C LYS A 80 -23.07 10.27 22.96
N TRP A 81 -22.14 9.65 23.69
CA TRP A 81 -21.76 8.26 23.49
C TRP A 81 -22.97 7.32 23.52
N LYS A 82 -23.80 7.41 24.57
CA LYS A 82 -25.00 6.57 24.71
C LYS A 82 -25.97 6.67 23.53
N LYS A 83 -26.08 7.86 22.91
CA LYS A 83 -26.93 8.07 21.73
C LYS A 83 -26.38 7.39 20.48
N VAL A 84 -25.07 7.46 20.26
CA VAL A 84 -24.44 6.94 19.03
C VAL A 84 -23.98 5.49 19.17
N ARG A 85 -23.88 4.96 20.39
CA ARG A 85 -23.30 3.65 20.74
C ARG A 85 -23.87 2.51 19.92
N GLU A 86 -25.20 2.44 19.81
CA GLU A 86 -25.89 1.34 19.14
C GLU A 86 -25.51 1.25 17.67
N VAL A 87 -25.53 2.39 16.96
CA VAL A 87 -25.14 2.47 15.55
C VAL A 87 -23.62 2.30 15.39
N ALA A 88 -22.82 2.88 16.29
CA ALA A 88 -21.36 2.80 16.22
C ALA A 88 -20.81 1.39 16.45
N LEU A 89 -21.49 0.58 17.27
CA LEU A 89 -21.15 -0.82 17.52
C LEU A 89 -21.90 -1.79 16.61
N ARG A 90 -22.64 -1.32 15.61
CA ARG A 90 -23.33 -2.20 14.66
C ARG A 90 -22.33 -3.12 13.97
N GLY A 91 -22.64 -4.42 13.93
CA GLY A 91 -21.77 -5.45 13.35
C GLY A 91 -20.72 -6.00 14.31
N PHE A 92 -20.53 -5.40 15.48
CA PHE A 92 -19.72 -6.02 16.53
C PHE A 92 -20.50 -7.14 17.23
N ILE A 93 -19.87 -8.30 17.40
CA ILE A 93 -20.41 -9.46 18.10
C ILE A 93 -19.62 -9.71 19.37
N LYS A 94 -20.31 -10.04 20.46
CA LYS A 94 -19.65 -10.44 21.70
C LYS A 94 -19.23 -11.90 21.60
N CYS A 95 -17.95 -12.16 21.82
CA CYS A 95 -17.37 -13.51 21.80
C CYS A 95 -17.20 -14.06 23.22
N SER A 96 -16.85 -15.35 23.31
CA SER A 96 -16.68 -16.09 24.57
C SER A 96 -15.56 -15.56 25.48
N ASP A 97 -14.61 -14.81 24.93
CA ASP A 97 -13.54 -14.11 25.66
C ASP A 97 -14.01 -12.79 26.32
N GLY A 98 -15.28 -12.43 26.15
CA GLY A 98 -15.88 -11.21 26.70
C GLY A 98 -15.56 -9.93 25.90
N ARG A 99 -14.96 -10.04 24.71
CA ARG A 99 -14.66 -8.90 23.84
C ARG A 99 -15.65 -8.82 22.67
N LEU A 100 -15.72 -7.64 22.07
CA LEU A 100 -16.54 -7.34 20.91
C LEU A 100 -15.68 -7.43 19.64
N TYR A 101 -16.02 -8.32 18.71
CA TYR A 101 -15.30 -8.50 17.43
C TYR A 101 -16.12 -8.01 16.25
N HIS A 102 -15.46 -7.41 15.27
CA HIS A 102 -16.10 -7.06 14.00
C HIS A 102 -15.71 -8.07 12.91
N PRO A 103 -16.63 -8.89 12.38
CA PRO A 103 -16.31 -9.97 11.44
C PRO A 103 -15.52 -9.54 10.21
N VAL A 104 -15.89 -8.40 9.62
CA VAL A 104 -15.21 -7.86 8.43
C VAL A 104 -13.77 -7.43 8.73
N ILE A 105 -13.52 -6.88 9.93
CA ILE A 105 -12.18 -6.43 10.32
C ILE A 105 -11.35 -7.64 10.73
N ALA A 106 -11.97 -8.64 11.38
CA ALA A 106 -11.32 -9.89 11.74
C ALA A 106 -10.83 -10.66 10.51
N GLU A 107 -11.65 -10.75 9.45
CA GLU A 107 -11.26 -11.29 8.15
C GLU A 107 -9.96 -10.64 7.64
N LYS A 108 -9.92 -9.30 7.64
CA LYS A 108 -8.73 -8.55 7.19
C LYS A 108 -7.55 -8.62 8.14
N ALA A 109 -7.80 -8.80 9.43
CA ALA A 109 -6.75 -8.97 10.43
C ALA A 109 -6.04 -10.32 10.24
N ILE A 110 -6.78 -11.39 10.00
CA ILE A 110 -6.22 -12.72 9.71
C ILE A 110 -5.39 -12.67 8.41
N GLU A 111 -5.92 -12.06 7.35
CA GLU A 111 -5.17 -11.89 6.09
C GLU A 111 -3.86 -11.11 6.29
N ALA A 112 -3.88 -10.05 7.10
CA ALA A 112 -2.69 -9.25 7.38
C ALA A 112 -1.66 -10.00 8.23
N MET A 113 -2.13 -10.81 9.19
CA MET A 113 -1.28 -11.65 10.04
C MET A 113 -0.56 -12.71 9.22
N GLY A 114 -1.25 -13.41 8.32
CA GLY A 114 -0.62 -14.41 7.43
C GLY A 114 0.48 -13.80 6.55
N LYS A 115 0.27 -12.59 6.01
CA LYS A 115 1.31 -11.87 5.25
C LYS A 115 2.53 -11.53 6.11
N ARG A 116 2.35 -11.24 7.40
CA ARG A 116 3.45 -10.96 8.33
C ARG A 116 4.36 -12.18 8.46
N GLU A 117 3.75 -13.35 8.63
CA GLU A 117 4.45 -14.62 8.79
C GLU A 117 5.24 -14.97 7.53
N GLU A 118 4.64 -14.83 6.34
CA GLU A 118 5.31 -15.03 5.05
C GLU A 118 6.51 -14.08 4.87
N HIS A 119 6.35 -12.80 5.23
CA HIS A 119 7.44 -11.83 5.15
C HIS A 119 8.57 -12.15 6.14
N ALA A 120 8.23 -12.51 7.38
CA ALA A 120 9.21 -12.89 8.39
C ALA A 120 9.99 -14.16 7.96
N GLU A 121 9.31 -15.18 7.47
CA GLU A 121 9.94 -16.41 6.96
C GLU A 121 10.88 -16.11 5.79
N ARG A 122 10.47 -15.24 4.86
CA ARG A 122 11.32 -14.81 3.76
C ARG A 122 12.57 -14.09 4.23
N GLU A 123 12.43 -13.16 5.18
CA GLU A 123 13.56 -12.42 5.76
C GLU A 123 14.53 -13.35 6.50
N GLU A 124 14.01 -14.30 7.29
CA GLU A 124 14.83 -15.31 7.99
C GLU A 124 15.58 -16.21 6.99
N ASN A 125 14.91 -16.65 5.93
CA ASN A 125 15.52 -17.43 4.86
C ASN A 125 16.61 -16.64 4.12
N GLU A 126 16.37 -15.37 3.81
CA GLU A 126 17.35 -14.49 3.18
C GLU A 126 18.54 -14.23 4.11
N GLN A 127 18.31 -14.00 5.40
CA GLN A 127 19.37 -13.84 6.41
C GLN A 127 20.20 -15.11 6.55
N SER A 128 19.56 -16.28 6.62
CA SER A 128 20.23 -17.59 6.69
C SER A 128 21.08 -17.84 5.44
N ARG A 129 20.55 -17.55 4.23
CA ARG A 129 21.31 -17.64 2.98
C ARG A 129 22.51 -16.70 2.97
N GLN A 130 22.33 -15.45 3.38
CA GLN A 130 23.42 -14.47 3.48
C GLN A 130 24.47 -14.88 4.51
N GLN A 131 24.06 -15.45 5.64
CA GLN A 131 24.96 -15.92 6.69
C GLN A 131 25.80 -17.10 6.18
N ARG A 132 25.18 -18.13 5.61
CA ARG A 132 25.88 -19.27 4.98
C ARG A 132 26.84 -18.80 3.89
N TYR A 133 26.44 -17.82 3.08
CA TYR A 133 27.31 -17.22 2.08
C TYR A 133 28.53 -16.52 2.72
N ARG A 134 28.34 -15.75 3.78
CA ARG A 134 29.43 -15.06 4.50
C ARG A 134 30.38 -16.05 5.17
N GLU A 135 29.85 -17.09 5.80
CA GLU A 135 30.62 -18.16 6.45
C GLU A 135 31.45 -18.93 5.43
N ARG A 136 30.82 -19.47 4.38
CA ARG A 136 31.51 -20.18 3.29
C ARG A 136 32.59 -19.33 2.63
N ARG A 137 32.30 -18.05 2.39
CA ARG A 137 33.28 -17.12 1.81
C ARG A 137 34.46 -16.91 2.76
N LYS A 138 34.22 -16.78 4.06
CA LYS A 138 35.26 -16.67 5.10
C LYS A 138 36.14 -17.92 5.13
N GLU A 139 35.54 -19.11 5.13
CA GLU A 139 36.25 -20.40 5.12
C GLU A 139 37.15 -20.54 3.88
N MET A 140 36.67 -20.16 2.69
CA MET A 140 37.47 -20.19 1.46
C MET A 140 38.66 -19.23 1.53
N PHE A 141 38.46 -18.01 2.05
CA PHE A 141 39.57 -17.08 2.28
C PHE A 141 40.60 -17.63 3.28
N GLU A 142 40.13 -18.29 4.34
CA GLU A 142 40.98 -18.90 5.35
C GLU A 142 41.79 -20.09 4.79
N MET A 143 41.16 -20.94 3.99
CA MET A 143 41.81 -22.05 3.32
C MET A 143 42.86 -21.59 2.29
N LEU A 144 42.55 -20.57 1.49
CA LEU A 144 43.51 -19.99 0.54
C LEU A 144 44.70 -19.38 1.28
N ARG A 145 44.44 -18.66 2.38
CA ARG A 145 45.49 -18.09 3.23
C ARG A 145 46.38 -19.17 3.84
N ALA A 146 45.82 -20.30 4.28
CA ALA A 146 46.58 -21.42 4.82
C ALA A 146 47.56 -22.03 3.81
N HIS A 147 47.23 -21.97 2.52
CA HIS A 147 48.10 -22.41 1.41
C HIS A 147 49.00 -21.28 0.87
N GLY A 148 49.09 -20.15 1.60
CA GLY A 148 49.95 -19.02 1.23
C GLY A 148 49.39 -18.11 0.12
N ILE A 149 48.14 -18.31 -0.30
CA ILE A 149 47.50 -17.51 -1.35
C ILE A 149 46.68 -16.38 -0.70
N VAL A 150 47.16 -15.15 -0.79
CA VAL A 150 46.45 -13.96 -0.31
C VAL A 150 45.71 -13.30 -1.46
N VAL A 151 44.40 -13.53 -1.52
CA VAL A 151 43.48 -12.95 -2.49
C VAL A 151 42.86 -11.64 -1.99
N PRO A 152 42.59 -10.66 -2.88
CA PRO A 152 41.87 -9.44 -2.52
C PRO A 152 40.49 -9.72 -1.91
N MET A 153 40.10 -8.99 -0.86
CA MET A 153 38.82 -9.19 -0.17
C MET A 153 37.57 -8.94 -1.06
N LYS A 154 37.75 -8.28 -2.20
CA LYS A 154 36.68 -8.01 -3.19
C LYS A 154 36.50 -9.14 -4.22
N THR A 155 37.30 -10.20 -4.16
CA THR A 155 37.20 -11.35 -5.07
C THR A 155 35.81 -12.01 -4.94
N LYS A 156 35.19 -12.31 -6.09
CA LYS A 156 33.86 -12.93 -6.18
C LYS A 156 33.92 -14.39 -5.71
N MET A 157 32.78 -14.92 -5.30
CA MET A 157 32.68 -16.29 -4.75
C MET A 157 33.16 -17.36 -5.74
N GLU A 158 32.78 -17.25 -7.01
CA GLU A 158 33.19 -18.18 -8.09
C GLU A 158 34.72 -18.26 -8.26
N GLU A 159 35.41 -17.14 -8.14
CA GLU A 159 36.86 -17.08 -8.28
C GLU A 159 37.56 -17.65 -7.04
N LEU A 160 36.99 -17.44 -5.84
CA LEU A 160 37.46 -18.09 -4.61
C LEU A 160 37.29 -19.61 -4.71
N GLU A 161 36.14 -20.09 -5.21
CA GLU A 161 35.89 -21.51 -5.44
C GLU A 161 36.89 -22.12 -6.42
N ARG A 162 37.15 -21.45 -7.55
CA ARG A 162 38.13 -21.89 -8.54
C ARG A 162 39.53 -21.99 -7.95
N LEU A 163 39.96 -20.99 -7.16
CA LEU A 163 41.28 -20.99 -6.55
C LEU A 163 41.40 -22.08 -5.50
N VAL A 164 40.37 -22.27 -4.67
CA VAL A 164 40.30 -23.36 -3.70
C VAL A 164 40.38 -24.72 -4.39
N ALA A 165 39.65 -24.92 -5.50
CA ALA A 165 39.67 -26.16 -6.27
C ALA A 165 41.01 -26.43 -6.97
N SER A 166 41.79 -25.38 -7.25
CA SER A 166 43.14 -25.50 -7.84
C SER A 166 44.24 -25.81 -6.83
N LEU A 167 43.93 -25.75 -5.53
CA LEU A 167 44.89 -26.15 -4.50
C LEU A 167 45.18 -27.65 -4.63
N PRO A 168 46.45 -28.07 -4.51
CA PRO A 168 46.75 -29.49 -4.44
C PRO A 168 46.03 -30.06 -3.22
N ALA A 169 45.26 -31.13 -3.39
CA ALA A 169 44.69 -31.85 -2.26
C ALA A 169 45.85 -32.21 -1.31
N SER A 170 45.92 -31.56 -0.15
CA SER A 170 46.87 -31.98 0.88
C SER A 170 46.53 -33.44 1.24
N PRO A 171 47.52 -34.34 1.33
CA PRO A 171 47.26 -35.69 1.77
C PRO A 171 46.67 -35.62 3.19
N SER A 172 45.48 -36.18 3.36
CA SER A 172 44.88 -36.37 4.66
C SER A 172 45.86 -37.13 5.55
N VAL A 173 46.02 -36.64 6.79
CA VAL A 173 46.68 -37.35 7.88
C VAL A 173 46.00 -38.72 8.01
N THR A 174 46.68 -39.77 7.57
CA THR A 174 46.37 -41.16 7.91
C THR A 174 46.60 -41.32 9.41
N SER A 175 45.51 -41.28 10.18
CA SER A 175 45.50 -41.95 11.48
C SER A 175 45.54 -43.45 11.20
N ASP A 176 46.75 -44.01 11.30
CA ASP A 176 47.02 -45.44 11.40
C ASP A 176 46.07 -46.07 12.43
N THR A 177 45.07 -46.81 11.96
CA THR A 177 44.44 -47.86 12.76
C THR A 177 45.00 -49.17 12.24
N GLN A 178 45.92 -49.74 13.00
CA GLN A 178 46.54 -51.03 12.74
C GLN A 178 45.46 -52.09 12.53
N SER A 179 45.36 -52.60 11.31
CA SER A 179 44.61 -53.80 10.97
C SER A 179 45.50 -55.01 11.26
N VAL A 180 45.18 -55.72 12.34
CA VAL A 180 45.73 -57.05 12.64
C VAL A 180 44.93 -58.07 11.84
N THR A 181 45.61 -58.74 10.91
CA THR A 181 45.14 -59.93 10.21
C THR A 181 45.04 -61.12 11.16
N GLN A 182 43.86 -61.73 11.24
CA GLN A 182 43.76 -63.17 11.50
C GLN A 182 42.80 -63.79 10.50
N SER A 183 43.40 -64.63 9.66
CA SER A 183 42.78 -65.58 8.74
C SER A 183 42.36 -66.84 9.50
N VAL A 184 41.08 -67.20 9.45
CA VAL A 184 40.62 -68.58 9.70
C VAL A 184 39.55 -68.94 8.66
N THR A 185 39.77 -70.11 8.08
CA THR A 185 39.10 -70.76 6.96
C THR A 185 37.86 -71.56 7.38
N GLY A 186 36.90 -71.70 6.46
CA GLY A 186 35.86 -72.76 6.41
C GLY A 186 34.45 -72.27 6.79
N GLU A 187 33.35 -72.57 6.11
CA GLU A 187 33.00 -73.48 5.01
C GLU A 187 31.71 -72.94 4.34
N THR A 188 31.51 -73.23 3.04
CA THR A 188 30.22 -73.10 2.31
C THR A 188 29.43 -74.42 2.51
N PRO A 189 28.08 -74.51 2.31
CA PRO A 189 27.44 -74.35 0.99
C PRO A 189 25.93 -73.92 0.94
N GLY A 190 25.45 -73.60 -0.28
CA GLY A 190 24.04 -73.56 -0.69
C GLY A 190 23.67 -72.24 -1.39
N ASP A 191 23.92 -72.02 -2.68
CA ASP A 191 23.42 -72.62 -3.94
C ASP A 191 22.09 -72.02 -4.47
N VAL A 192 22.13 -71.68 -5.78
CA VAL A 192 21.08 -71.34 -6.79
C VAL A 192 20.00 -70.28 -6.50
N THR A 193 19.64 -69.34 -7.39
CA THR A 193 19.68 -69.25 -8.87
C THR A 193 19.50 -67.79 -9.33
N ALA A 194 20.13 -67.45 -10.48
CA ALA A 194 19.94 -66.23 -11.29
C ALA A 194 18.49 -66.12 -11.86
N ASN A 195 17.98 -65.02 -12.43
CA ASN A 195 18.56 -64.20 -13.51
C ASN A 195 17.63 -63.02 -13.91
N ALA A 196 18.21 -62.09 -14.69
CA ALA A 196 17.61 -61.23 -15.73
C ALA A 196 17.19 -59.76 -15.43
N SER A 197 18.10 -58.87 -15.84
CA SER A 197 17.95 -57.64 -16.66
C SER A 197 16.66 -56.81 -16.67
N ALA A 198 16.82 -55.49 -16.45
CA ALA A 198 16.07 -54.46 -17.18
C ALA A 198 16.85 -53.11 -17.24
N THR A 199 17.05 -52.61 -18.45
CA THR A 199 17.52 -51.26 -18.83
C THR A 199 16.35 -50.24 -18.73
N PRO A 200 16.50 -48.92 -19.04
CA PRO A 200 15.96 -47.84 -18.22
C PRO A 200 14.74 -47.15 -18.86
N GLN A 201 13.97 -46.39 -18.06
CA GLN A 201 13.04 -45.38 -18.59
C GLN A 201 13.16 -44.07 -17.80
N PRO A 202 13.19 -42.92 -18.49
CA PRO A 202 13.40 -41.59 -17.92
C PRO A 202 12.12 -41.05 -17.27
N ARG A 203 12.27 -40.22 -16.24
CA ARG A 203 11.19 -39.41 -15.67
C ARG A 203 11.40 -37.96 -16.10
N ASP A 204 10.42 -37.44 -16.82
CA ASP A 204 10.31 -36.05 -17.21
C ASP A 204 9.98 -35.17 -16.00
N SER A 205 10.84 -34.20 -15.72
CA SER A 205 10.54 -33.07 -14.83
C SER A 205 10.81 -31.78 -15.59
N HIS A 206 9.75 -31.19 -16.16
CA HIS A 206 9.78 -29.85 -16.73
C HIS A 206 9.66 -28.81 -15.61
N GLY A 207 10.81 -28.37 -15.09
CA GLY A 207 10.94 -27.10 -14.38
C GLY A 207 11.23 -26.00 -15.39
N TYR A 208 10.43 -24.92 -15.37
CA TYR A 208 10.72 -23.69 -16.10
C TYR A 208 11.28 -22.67 -15.10
N ASP A 209 12.60 -22.68 -14.93
CA ASP A 209 13.40 -21.56 -14.45
C ASP A 209 14.26 -21.10 -15.64
N MET A 210 14.13 -19.85 -16.07
CA MET A 210 15.12 -19.20 -16.93
C MET A 210 15.27 -17.74 -16.51
N ASP A 211 16.31 -17.51 -15.73
CA ASP A 211 16.96 -16.22 -15.55
C ASP A 211 17.63 -15.77 -16.86
N MET A 212 17.57 -14.46 -17.08
CA MET A 212 18.34 -13.77 -18.11
C MET A 212 19.82 -13.79 -17.77
N ASP A 213 20.67 -14.00 -18.79
CA ASP A 213 21.88 -13.18 -18.88
C ASP A 213 22.28 -12.87 -20.32
N ILE A 214 22.82 -11.67 -20.43
CA ILE A 214 23.07 -10.85 -21.62
C ILE A 214 24.40 -11.23 -22.28
N ASP A 215 24.46 -11.28 -23.61
CA ASP A 215 25.67 -10.80 -24.31
C ASP A 215 25.42 -10.23 -25.73
N LYS A 216 26.41 -9.43 -26.13
CA LYS A 216 26.42 -8.31 -27.09
C LYS A 216 26.18 -8.62 -28.58
N ASP A 217 25.81 -7.52 -29.26
CA ASP A 217 26.51 -6.88 -30.39
C ASP A 217 25.77 -6.77 -31.75
N LYS A 218 25.70 -5.51 -32.23
CA LYS A 218 25.70 -5.00 -33.62
C LYS A 218 24.47 -5.08 -34.57
N LYS A 219 24.04 -3.86 -34.92
CA LYS A 219 23.67 -3.29 -36.25
C LYS A 219 22.65 -4.04 -37.12
N SER A 220 21.52 -3.36 -37.39
CA SER A 220 21.23 -2.74 -38.71
C SER A 220 19.88 -2.01 -38.73
N LYS A 221 19.85 -0.81 -39.34
CA LYS A 221 18.64 -0.07 -39.72
C LYS A 221 17.74 -0.91 -40.65
N PRO A 222 16.47 -0.50 -40.83
CA PRO A 222 16.17 0.07 -42.13
C PRO A 222 15.49 1.44 -42.05
N LYS A 223 15.82 2.20 -43.09
CA LYS A 223 15.33 3.51 -43.47
C LYS A 223 14.11 3.27 -44.36
N GLY A 224 12.96 3.86 -44.03
CA GLY A 224 11.74 3.80 -44.84
C GLY A 224 11.07 5.17 -44.80
N THR A 225 11.48 6.01 -45.73
CA THR A 225 11.04 7.37 -46.03
C THR A 225 9.56 7.44 -46.39
N ASN A 226 8.86 8.50 -45.95
CA ASN A 226 8.31 9.45 -46.91
C ASN A 226 8.11 10.83 -46.31
N THR A 227 8.76 11.79 -46.97
CA THR A 227 8.67 13.23 -46.83
C THR A 227 7.33 13.74 -47.37
N ARG A 228 6.74 14.75 -46.72
CA ARG A 228 6.04 15.82 -47.45
C ARG A 228 6.18 17.14 -46.69
N LEU A 229 6.80 18.12 -47.36
CA LEU A 229 6.79 19.54 -47.04
C LEU A 229 5.49 20.16 -47.59
N GLY A 230 4.96 21.18 -46.92
CA GLY A 230 3.89 22.04 -47.44
C GLY A 230 3.05 22.71 -46.36
N ASP A 231 3.44 23.93 -46.02
CA ASP A 231 2.66 25.15 -45.73
C ASP A 231 1.29 25.09 -45.01
N SER A 232 1.20 25.95 -43.97
CA SER A 232 0.04 26.62 -43.37
C SER A 232 -1.28 25.84 -43.17
N GLU A 233 -1.57 25.48 -41.91
CA GLU A 233 -2.76 25.98 -41.15
C GLU A 233 -2.87 25.23 -39.81
N ALA A 234 -3.32 25.95 -38.78
CA ALA A 234 -3.41 25.52 -37.40
C ALA A 234 -4.42 24.38 -37.20
N ALA A 235 -3.93 23.21 -36.77
CA ALA A 235 -4.76 22.17 -36.16
C ALA A 235 -3.98 21.48 -35.03
N CYS A 236 -4.48 21.63 -33.79
CA CYS A 236 -3.88 21.13 -32.55
C CYS A 236 -3.75 19.60 -32.56
N VAL A 237 -2.55 19.08 -32.86
CA VAL A 237 -2.24 17.65 -32.78
C VAL A 237 -1.91 17.30 -31.34
N ARG A 238 -2.70 16.40 -30.73
CA ARG A 238 -2.45 15.85 -29.39
C ARG A 238 -1.02 15.34 -29.30
N ALA A 239 -0.27 15.79 -28.30
CA ALA A 239 1.12 15.40 -28.14
C ALA A 239 1.22 13.99 -27.54
N THR A 240 2.09 13.16 -28.08
CA THR A 240 2.41 11.83 -27.53
C THR A 240 3.15 11.94 -26.19
N PRO A 241 3.11 10.93 -25.30
CA PRO A 241 3.84 10.96 -24.02
C PRO A 241 5.35 11.17 -24.20
N GLY A 242 5.91 10.63 -25.29
CA GLY A 242 7.31 10.82 -25.67
C GLY A 242 7.64 12.29 -26.02
N GLN A 243 6.74 12.98 -26.73
CA GLN A 243 6.93 14.39 -27.08
C GLN A 243 6.83 15.31 -25.85
N LEU A 244 5.89 15.03 -24.93
CA LEU A 244 5.77 15.79 -23.68
C LEU A 244 7.02 15.61 -22.80
N SER A 245 7.51 14.38 -22.64
CA SER A 245 8.74 14.12 -21.89
C SER A 245 9.97 14.78 -22.55
N ALA A 246 10.07 14.75 -23.88
CA ALA A 246 11.15 15.42 -24.61
C ALA A 246 11.13 16.94 -24.40
N ALA A 247 9.95 17.57 -24.40
CA ALA A 247 9.80 18.99 -24.13
C ALA A 247 10.29 19.36 -22.72
N MET A 248 9.90 18.61 -21.69
CA MET A 248 10.33 18.87 -20.31
C MET A 248 11.86 18.69 -20.13
N ARG A 249 12.44 17.65 -20.75
CA ARG A 249 13.91 17.41 -20.70
C ARG A 249 14.71 18.52 -21.36
N LYS A 250 14.19 19.13 -22.43
CA LYS A 250 14.81 20.29 -23.09
C LYS A 250 14.95 21.48 -22.13
N HIS A 251 14.09 21.57 -21.12
CA HIS A 251 14.12 22.54 -20.04
C HIS A 251 14.78 21.99 -18.76
N GLY A 252 15.65 20.99 -18.87
CA GLY A 252 16.44 20.48 -17.73
C GLY A 252 15.62 19.70 -16.68
N ILE A 253 14.35 19.38 -16.98
CA ILE A 253 13.48 18.62 -16.07
C ILE A 253 13.56 17.13 -16.41
N SER A 254 14.08 16.32 -15.48
CA SER A 254 14.19 14.86 -15.64
C SER A 254 12.81 14.21 -15.66
N SER A 255 12.34 13.80 -16.84
CA SER A 255 11.06 13.12 -17.05
C SER A 255 11.23 11.81 -17.80
N GLN A 256 10.26 10.90 -17.75
CA GLN A 256 10.26 9.65 -18.51
C GLN A 256 8.92 9.46 -19.24
N PRO A 257 8.90 9.01 -20.51
CA PRO A 257 7.65 8.81 -21.26
C PRO A 257 6.70 7.80 -20.61
N GLY A 258 7.20 6.86 -19.82
CA GLY A 258 6.42 5.86 -19.08
C GLY A 258 5.91 6.31 -17.71
N ASP A 259 6.15 7.57 -17.31
CA ASP A 259 5.58 8.12 -16.07
C ASP A 259 4.05 8.19 -16.21
N PRO A 260 3.27 7.57 -15.29
CA PRO A 260 1.81 7.59 -15.34
C PRO A 260 1.21 9.00 -15.47
N ARG A 261 1.87 10.03 -14.93
CA ARG A 261 1.39 11.42 -14.99
C ARG A 261 1.54 12.04 -16.37
N ILE A 262 2.58 11.67 -17.11
CA ILE A 262 2.83 12.16 -18.48
C ILE A 262 1.91 11.44 -19.46
N VAL A 263 1.66 10.15 -19.24
CA VAL A 263 0.64 9.39 -19.97
C VAL A 263 -0.75 10.01 -19.77
N ALA A 264 -1.10 10.31 -18.51
CA ALA A 264 -2.38 10.98 -18.20
C ALA A 264 -2.49 12.37 -18.86
N ALA A 265 -1.43 13.17 -18.84
CA ALA A 265 -1.41 14.48 -19.51
C ALA A 265 -1.58 14.36 -21.03
N SER A 266 -0.91 13.41 -21.66
CA SER A 266 -1.08 13.13 -23.10
C SER A 266 -2.52 12.71 -23.43
N ASN A 267 -3.11 11.82 -22.62
CA ASN A 267 -4.50 11.38 -22.77
C ASN A 267 -5.51 12.52 -22.57
N ALA A 268 -5.21 13.47 -21.69
CA ALA A 268 -6.01 14.67 -21.48
C ALA A 268 -5.93 15.69 -22.64
N GLY A 269 -5.12 15.42 -23.66
CA GLY A 269 -4.97 16.29 -24.83
C GLY A 269 -3.95 17.41 -24.66
N MET A 270 -3.06 17.31 -23.68
CA MET A 270 -2.02 18.31 -23.44
C MET A 270 -1.11 18.50 -24.66
N THR A 271 -0.81 19.76 -24.99
CA THR A 271 0.05 20.09 -26.13
C THR A 271 1.52 20.27 -25.71
N VAL A 272 2.43 20.16 -26.68
CA VAL A 272 3.87 20.41 -26.47
C VAL A 272 4.11 21.87 -26.06
N GLU A 273 3.35 22.81 -26.61
CA GLU A 273 3.48 24.24 -26.35
C GLU A 273 3.09 24.57 -24.90
N THR A 274 1.98 24.02 -24.40
CA THR A 274 1.53 24.21 -23.02
C THR A 274 2.57 23.69 -22.02
N ILE A 275 3.16 22.51 -22.27
CA ILE A 275 4.21 21.96 -21.40
C ILE A 275 5.50 22.78 -21.45
N THR A 276 5.85 23.32 -22.63
CA THR A 276 7.01 24.20 -22.80
C THR A 276 6.83 25.48 -22.00
N ALA A 277 5.66 26.12 -22.10
CA ALA A 277 5.32 27.32 -21.34
C ALA A 277 5.29 27.06 -19.82
N ALA A 278 4.69 25.95 -19.39
CA ALA A 278 4.66 25.56 -17.98
C ALA A 278 6.06 25.26 -17.41
N SER A 279 6.96 24.72 -18.24
CA SER A 279 8.36 24.47 -17.85
C SER A 279 9.13 25.76 -17.63
N LEU A 280 8.92 26.77 -18.48
CA LEU A 280 9.51 28.10 -18.34
C LEU A 280 9.00 28.82 -17.08
N GLU A 281 7.70 28.75 -16.80
CA GLU A 281 7.14 29.33 -15.58
C GLU A 281 7.65 28.64 -14.31
N ALA A 282 7.80 27.31 -14.35
CA ALA A 282 8.37 26.57 -13.25
C ALA A 282 9.82 26.98 -12.95
N GLN A 283 10.63 27.22 -13.99
CA GLN A 283 11.99 27.74 -13.86
C GLN A 283 12.03 29.16 -13.32
N ALA A 284 11.13 30.04 -13.77
CA ALA A 284 11.04 31.41 -13.26
C ALA A 284 10.68 31.46 -11.77
N LYS A 285 9.79 30.58 -11.31
CA LYS A 285 9.39 30.50 -9.89
C LYS A 285 10.45 29.87 -8.99
N LYS A 286 11.32 29.02 -9.54
CA LYS A 286 12.36 28.29 -8.79
C LYS A 286 13.68 28.21 -9.57
N PRO A 287 14.43 29.32 -9.69
CA PRO A 287 15.63 29.38 -10.53
C PRO A 287 16.82 28.55 -10.03
N ASN A 288 16.82 28.10 -8.77
CA ASN A 288 17.94 27.38 -8.13
C ASN A 288 17.56 26.01 -7.53
N GLU A 289 16.37 25.46 -7.83
CA GLU A 289 15.93 24.17 -7.31
C GLU A 289 15.65 23.17 -8.44
N SER A 290 15.90 21.88 -8.18
CA SER A 290 15.53 20.81 -9.13
C SER A 290 14.00 20.69 -9.24
N ILE A 291 13.47 21.08 -10.39
CA ILE A 291 12.03 21.04 -10.67
C ILE A 291 11.62 19.60 -11.01
N LYS A 292 10.68 19.06 -10.24
CA LYS A 292 10.09 17.73 -10.49
C LYS A 292 9.04 17.81 -11.60
N PRO A 293 8.90 16.79 -12.46
CA PRO A 293 7.89 16.76 -13.53
C PRO A 293 6.46 17.01 -13.05
N GLY A 294 6.11 16.52 -11.86
CA GLY A 294 4.78 16.70 -11.29
C GLY A 294 4.39 18.16 -11.05
N TYR A 295 5.35 19.05 -10.79
CA TYR A 295 5.06 20.47 -10.58
C TYR A 295 4.71 21.18 -11.89
N VAL A 296 5.42 20.87 -12.97
CA VAL A 296 5.15 21.39 -14.32
C VAL A 296 3.80 20.90 -14.82
N LEU A 297 3.49 19.62 -14.62
CA LEU A 297 2.20 19.04 -15.00
C LEU A 297 1.04 19.64 -14.19
N ALA A 298 1.26 20.03 -12.93
CA ALA A 298 0.24 20.72 -12.13
C ALA A 298 -0.07 22.11 -12.68
N ILE A 299 0.95 22.89 -13.07
CA ILE A 299 0.76 24.20 -13.71
C ILE A 299 0.01 24.04 -15.04
N ALA A 300 0.45 23.08 -15.87
CA ALA A 300 -0.18 22.83 -17.17
C ALA A 300 -1.64 22.37 -17.05
N ASN A 301 -1.95 21.49 -16.09
CA ASN A 301 -3.31 21.04 -15.82
C ASN A 301 -4.21 22.18 -15.30
N ALA A 302 -3.68 23.11 -14.51
CA ALA A 302 -4.43 24.27 -14.05
C ALA A 302 -4.85 25.16 -15.24
N TRP A 303 -3.94 25.44 -16.17
CA TRP A 303 -4.27 26.19 -17.39
C TRP A 303 -5.23 25.44 -18.30
N HIS A 304 -5.06 24.13 -18.42
CA HIS A 304 -5.97 23.31 -19.23
C HIS A 304 -7.38 23.27 -18.63
N ALA A 305 -7.51 23.24 -17.31
CA ALA A 305 -8.78 23.31 -16.61
C ALA A 305 -9.43 24.70 -16.75
N GLU A 306 -8.64 25.77 -16.64
CA GLU A 306 -9.10 27.15 -16.83
C GLU A 306 -9.55 27.41 -18.29
N ALA A 307 -8.85 26.84 -19.28
CA ALA A 307 -9.22 26.91 -20.68
C ALA A 307 -10.47 26.06 -21.02
N SER A 308 -10.73 25.00 -20.24
CA SER A 308 -11.89 24.12 -20.43
C SER A 308 -13.13 24.59 -19.65
N ALA A 309 -12.98 25.55 -18.73
CA ALA A 309 -14.09 26.08 -17.95
C ALA A 309 -14.96 27.01 -18.83
N PRO A 310 -16.30 26.85 -18.82
CA PRO A 310 -17.19 27.78 -19.50
C PRO A 310 -17.07 29.17 -18.86
N GLN A 311 -16.74 30.18 -19.67
CA GLN A 311 -16.62 31.58 -19.22
C GLN A 311 -17.94 32.02 -18.57
N PRO A 312 -17.93 32.60 -17.35
CA PRO A 312 -19.14 33.12 -16.75
C PRO A 312 -19.68 34.28 -17.58
N THR A 313 -20.93 34.15 -18.02
CA THR A 313 -21.70 35.21 -18.66
C THR A 313 -21.67 36.44 -17.72
N PRO A 314 -21.39 37.66 -18.21
CA PRO A 314 -21.28 38.84 -17.34
C PRO A 314 -22.66 39.17 -16.78
N THR A 315 -22.94 38.58 -15.61
CA THR A 315 -24.17 38.83 -14.89
C THR A 315 -23.94 40.13 -14.12
N ARG A 316 -24.66 41.18 -14.54
CA ARG A 316 -24.73 42.48 -13.89
C ARG A 316 -24.79 42.29 -12.36
N GLN A 317 -23.74 42.69 -11.66
CA GLN A 317 -23.70 42.65 -10.19
C GLN A 317 -24.93 43.39 -9.63
N PRO A 318 -25.75 42.77 -8.76
CA PRO A 318 -26.69 43.52 -7.97
C PRO A 318 -25.92 44.46 -7.01
N PRO A 319 -26.47 45.64 -6.67
CA PRO A 319 -25.77 46.61 -5.85
C PRO A 319 -25.42 46.01 -4.49
N ALA A 320 -24.27 46.43 -3.95
CA ALA A 320 -23.71 45.92 -2.70
C ALA A 320 -24.77 45.87 -1.58
N ALA A 321 -25.10 44.66 -1.13
CA ALA A 321 -25.91 44.47 0.06
C ALA A 321 -25.18 45.12 1.24
N HIS A 322 -25.89 46.00 1.94
CA HIS A 322 -25.44 46.63 3.17
C HIS A 322 -24.97 45.55 4.14
N ARG A 323 -23.68 45.53 4.49
CA ARG A 323 -23.13 44.61 5.50
C ARG A 323 -23.70 45.03 6.85
N MET A 324 -24.82 44.43 7.24
CA MET A 324 -25.41 44.64 8.56
C MET A 324 -24.40 44.25 9.64
N ASN A 325 -24.22 45.11 10.64
CA ASN A 325 -23.37 44.82 11.78
C ASN A 325 -23.98 43.65 12.59
N SER A 326 -23.15 42.91 13.32
CA SER A 326 -23.54 41.75 14.14
C SER A 326 -24.74 42.05 15.06
N ASP A 327 -24.83 43.28 15.57
CA ASP A 327 -25.93 43.72 16.43
C ASP A 327 -27.25 43.96 15.67
N GLU A 328 -27.19 44.42 14.43
CA GLU A 328 -28.37 44.58 13.57
C GLU A 328 -28.89 43.21 13.12
N GLN A 329 -27.99 42.26 12.83
CA GLN A 329 -28.35 40.90 12.49
C GLN A 329 -29.02 40.18 13.67
N ARG A 330 -28.53 40.40 14.91
CA ARG A 330 -29.16 39.89 16.14
C ARG A 330 -30.55 40.46 16.37
N ARG A 331 -30.75 41.76 16.15
CA ARG A 331 -32.07 42.40 16.27
C ARG A 331 -33.04 41.87 15.22
N ALA A 332 -32.62 41.77 13.97
CA ALA A 332 -33.46 41.22 12.90
C ALA A 332 -33.90 39.77 13.16
N ILE A 333 -33.00 38.94 13.72
CA ILE A 333 -33.34 37.57 14.13
C ILE A 333 -34.30 37.56 15.32
N SER A 334 -34.10 38.44 16.30
CA SER A 334 -35.01 38.57 17.45
C SER A 334 -36.41 39.04 17.05
N ASP A 335 -36.50 40.01 16.15
CA ASP A 335 -37.76 40.55 15.65
C ASP A 335 -38.49 39.52 14.77
N ALA A 336 -37.76 38.77 13.93
CA ALA A 336 -38.32 37.68 13.15
C ALA A 336 -38.85 36.53 14.04
N ASN A 337 -38.13 36.19 15.12
CA ASN A 337 -38.58 35.20 16.09
C ASN A 337 -39.78 35.69 16.91
N GLY A 338 -39.81 36.97 17.29
CA GLY A 338 -40.95 37.59 17.97
C GLY A 338 -42.19 37.66 17.09
N ALA A 339 -42.04 38.00 15.81
CA ALA A 339 -43.12 38.00 14.84
C ALA A 339 -43.63 36.58 14.54
N ALA A 340 -42.75 35.58 14.47
CA ALA A 340 -43.13 34.18 14.31
C ALA A 340 -43.85 33.62 15.55
N TRP A 341 -43.47 34.06 16.75
CA TRP A 341 -44.14 33.71 18.01
C TRP A 341 -45.53 34.36 18.12
N LEU A 342 -45.67 35.61 17.69
CA LEU A 342 -46.97 36.31 17.65
C LEU A 342 -47.90 35.79 16.54
N ALA A 343 -47.34 35.31 15.42
CA ALA A 343 -48.11 34.72 14.32
C ALA A 343 -48.61 33.30 14.63
N GLN A 344 -48.02 32.63 15.63
CA GLN A 344 -48.53 31.38 16.19
C GLN A 344 -49.47 31.70 17.36
N SER A 345 -50.68 32.13 17.02
CA SER A 345 -51.78 32.23 17.96
C SER A 345 -51.89 30.95 18.79
N GLN A 346 -51.75 31.06 20.11
CA GLN A 346 -52.02 29.98 21.06
C GLN A 346 -53.43 29.44 20.78
N PRO A 347 -53.65 28.12 20.61
CA PRO A 347 -55.00 27.58 20.69
C PRO A 347 -55.52 27.83 22.12
N SER A 348 -56.69 28.47 22.22
CA SER A 348 -57.38 28.69 23.49
C SER A 348 -57.64 27.33 24.15
N ASP A 349 -57.01 27.12 25.29
CA ASP A 349 -57.16 25.91 26.11
C ASP A 349 -58.60 25.88 26.69
N PRO A 350 -59.46 24.91 26.33
CA PRO A 350 -60.85 24.88 26.77
C PRO A 350 -61.04 24.55 28.27
N ASN A 351 -59.98 24.48 29.07
CA ASN A 351 -60.02 24.13 30.49
C ASN A 351 -59.68 25.26 31.47
N VAL A 352 -59.52 26.50 31.01
CA VAL A 352 -59.34 27.65 31.89
C VAL A 352 -60.68 28.37 32.07
N ILE A 353 -61.28 28.21 33.24
CA ILE A 353 -62.47 28.94 33.67
C ILE A 353 -62.00 30.30 34.20
N ASP A 354 -62.28 31.37 33.46
CA ASP A 354 -62.16 32.74 33.97
C ASP A 354 -63.24 32.96 35.04
N MET A 355 -62.82 33.19 36.29
CA MET A 355 -63.69 33.70 37.33
C MET A 355 -63.63 35.22 37.33
N GLU A 356 -64.69 35.86 36.81
CA GLU A 356 -64.98 37.27 37.07
C GLU A 356 -65.38 37.45 38.55
N THR A 357 -64.55 38.11 39.34
CA THR A 357 -64.67 39.52 39.79
C THR A 357 -63.53 39.88 40.73
#